data_AF-A0A7S3ZB86-F1
#
_entry.id   AF-A0A7S3ZB86-F1
#
_cell.length_a   1.000
_cell.length_b   1.000
_cell.length_c   1.000
_cell.angle_alpha   90.00
_cell.angle_beta   90.00
_cell.angle_gamma   90.00
#
_symmetry.space_group_name_H-M   'P 1'
#
loop_
_entity.id
_entity.type
_entity.pdbx_description
1 polymer ?
#
loop_
_entity_poly.entity_id
_entity_poly.type
_entity_poly.pdbx_seq_one_letter_code
_entity_poly.pdbx_strand_id
1 'polypeptide(L)'
;DALLGFSQGALIASLVANELYEKKKIKGLISVCGVDSKRKDDQFSVPSFHIIGKTDGLRSRSLKLYEAFKGPKQLVEHTTGHKFPSSKEKDIAAKLAAFCSSIA
;
A
#
# COMPACT_ATOMS: atom_id res chain seq x y z
N ASP A 1 12.42 1.42 8.53
CA ASP A 1 12.32 1.83 7.12
C ASP A 1 11.14 1.18 6.43
N ALA A 2 10.50 1.90 5.51
CA ALA A 2 9.38 1.40 4.72
C ALA A 2 9.59 1.71 3.24
N LEU A 3 9.10 0.84 2.36
CA LEU A 3 9.11 1.05 0.92
C LEU A 3 7.81 1.74 0.49
N LEU A 4 7.85 2.64 -0.49
CA LEU A 4 6.66 3.27 -1.06
C LEU A 4 6.56 2.95 -2.55
N GLY A 5 5.36 2.61 -3.03
CA GLY A 5 5.10 2.43 -4.44
C GLY A 5 3.75 3.01 -4.88
N PHE A 6 3.70 3.51 -6.12
CA PHE A 6 2.52 4.08 -6.75
C PHE A 6 2.12 3.29 -8.00
N SER A 7 0.82 3.05 -8.22
CA SER A 7 0.31 2.34 -9.40
C SER A 7 0.95 0.96 -9.57
N GLN A 8 1.47 0.62 -10.74
CA GLN A 8 2.25 -0.60 -10.96
C GLN A 8 3.53 -0.65 -10.11
N GLY A 9 4.09 0.50 -9.75
CA GLY A 9 5.20 0.59 -8.81
C GLY A 9 4.83 0.07 -7.42
N ALA A 10 3.56 0.12 -7.02
CA ALA A 10 3.10 -0.49 -5.77
C ALA A 10 3.19 -2.01 -5.79
N LEU A 11 2.94 -2.66 -6.92
CA LEU A 11 3.11 -4.11 -7.07
C LEU A 11 4.58 -4.50 -6.99
N ILE A 12 5.44 -3.80 -7.73
CA ILE A 12 6.90 -4.05 -7.68
C ILE A 12 7.41 -3.81 -6.27
N ALA A 13 6.96 -2.72 -5.64
CA ALA A 13 7.27 -2.43 -4.25
C ALA A 13 6.78 -3.53 -3.30
N SER A 14 5.60 -4.12 -3.54
CA SER A 14 5.07 -5.24 -2.73
C SER A 14 5.99 -6.47 -2.78
N LEU A 15 6.42 -6.86 -3.99
CA LEU A 15 7.33 -7.99 -4.20
C LEU A 15 8.67 -7.77 -3.49
N VAL A 16 9.29 -6.60 -3.72
CA VAL A 16 10.59 -6.24 -3.13
C VAL A 16 10.46 -6.09 -1.61
N ALA A 17 9.40 -5.43 -1.14
CA ALA A 17 9.19 -5.18 0.29
C ALA A 17 9.01 -6.48 1.06
N ASN A 18 8.28 -7.46 0.50
CA ASN A 18 8.10 -8.74 1.16
C ASN A 18 9.43 -9.50 1.32
N GLU A 19 10.25 -9.55 0.27
CA GLU A 19 11.58 -10.18 0.34
C GLU A 19 12.51 -9.46 1.34
N LEU A 20 12.51 -8.13 1.36
CA LEU A 20 13.32 -7.35 2.29
C LEU A 20 12.82 -7.48 3.74
N TYR A 21 11.51 -7.63 3.94
CA TYR A 21 10.90 -7.83 5.25
C TYR A 21 11.29 -9.19 5.85
N GLU A 22 11.25 -10.27 5.06
CA GLU A 22 11.72 -11.59 5.49
C GLU A 22 13.20 -11.57 5.90
N LYS A 23 14.01 -10.75 5.24
CA LYS A 23 15.42 -10.50 5.58
C LYS A 23 15.62 -9.46 6.69
N LYS A 24 14.54 -8.97 7.31
CA LYS A 24 14.52 -7.96 8.38
C LYS A 24 15.21 -6.64 8.01
N LYS A 25 15.22 -6.28 6.73
CA LYS A 25 15.86 -5.05 6.20
C LYS A 25 14.91 -3.85 6.15
N ILE A 26 13.61 -4.10 6.06
CA ILE A 26 12.57 -3.07 6.15
C ILE A 26 11.47 -3.54 7.11
N LYS A 27 10.57 -2.63 7.47
CA LYS A 27 9.54 -2.84 8.47
C LYS A 27 8.12 -2.72 7.92
N GLY A 28 7.93 -2.13 6.72
CA GLY A 28 6.61 -2.02 6.12
C GLY A 28 6.60 -1.54 4.67
N LEU A 29 5.40 -1.47 4.10
CA LEU A 29 5.10 -0.99 2.75
C LEU A 29 4.02 0.09 2.79
N ILE A 30 4.16 1.10 1.94
CA ILE A 30 3.13 2.10 1.63
C ILE A 30 2.74 1.93 0.15
N SER A 31 1.49 1.55 -0.09
CA SER A 31 0.93 1.32 -1.42
C SER A 31 -0.04 2.44 -1.77
N VAL A 32 0.18 3.14 -2.88
CA VAL A 32 -0.67 4.24 -3.34
C VAL A 32 -1.28 3.90 -4.70
N CYS A 33 -2.61 3.84 -4.77
CA CYS A 33 -3.37 3.45 -5.95
C CYS A 33 -2.78 2.22 -6.65
N GLY A 34 -2.36 1.22 -5.87
CA GLY A 34 -1.59 0.09 -6.39
C GLY A 34 -2.38 -0.77 -7.37
N VAL A 35 -1.67 -1.46 -8.26
CA VAL A 35 -2.31 -2.28 -9.29
C VAL A 35 -1.99 -3.74 -9.06
N ASP A 36 -3.00 -4.60 -8.94
CA ASP A 36 -2.81 -6.04 -8.71
C ASP A 36 -1.96 -6.71 -9.78
N SER A 37 -1.25 -7.75 -9.31
CA SER A 37 -0.68 -8.75 -10.19
C SER A 37 -1.80 -9.63 -10.75
N LYS A 38 -1.67 -10.02 -12.02
CA LYS A 38 -2.59 -11.00 -12.63
C LYS A 38 -2.32 -12.43 -12.15
N ARG A 39 -1.31 -12.65 -11.30
CA ARG A 39 -0.96 -13.95 -10.72
C ARG A 39 -1.84 -14.18 -9.48
N LYS A 40 -2.47 -15.33 -9.39
CA LYS A 40 -3.42 -15.64 -8.31
C LYS A 40 -2.76 -15.96 -6.98
N ASP A 41 -1.48 -16.29 -6.99
CA ASP A 41 -0.79 -16.88 -5.84
C ASP A 41 0.09 -15.88 -5.09
N ASP A 42 0.14 -14.62 -5.53
CA ASP A 42 0.92 -13.59 -4.83
C ASP A 42 0.28 -13.31 -3.47
N GLN A 43 1.04 -13.56 -2.39
CA GLN A 43 0.65 -13.27 -1.02
C GLN A 43 1.80 -12.56 -0.30
N PHE A 44 1.47 -11.52 0.46
CA PHE A 44 2.45 -10.67 1.14
C PHE A 44 2.22 -10.64 2.65
N SER A 45 3.27 -10.87 3.42
CA SER A 45 3.25 -10.87 4.89
C SER A 45 3.73 -9.56 5.50
N VAL A 46 4.45 -8.73 4.75
CA VAL A 46 4.96 -7.43 5.20
C VAL A 46 3.81 -6.51 5.66
N PRO A 47 3.94 -5.83 6.82
CA PRO A 47 2.97 -4.83 7.26
C PRO A 47 2.77 -3.75 6.20
N SER A 48 1.52 -3.37 5.92
CA SER A 48 1.23 -2.47 4.79
C SER A 48 0.16 -1.42 5.06
N PHE A 49 0.33 -0.25 4.45
CA PHE A 49 -0.62 0.84 4.44
C PHE A 49 -1.03 1.17 3.01
N HIS A 50 -2.31 1.04 2.69
CA HIS A 50 -2.85 1.21 1.34
C HIS A 50 -3.68 2.48 1.26
N ILE A 51 -3.43 3.28 0.23
CA ILE A 51 -4.13 4.52 -0.09
C ILE A 51 -4.79 4.33 -1.45
N ILE A 52 -6.11 4.41 -1.54
CA ILE A 52 -6.87 4.19 -2.78
C ILE A 52 -7.73 5.41 -3.12
N GLY A 53 -7.70 5.84 -4.38
CA GLY A 53 -8.60 6.89 -4.86
C GLY A 53 -10.03 6.38 -5.03
N LYS A 54 -11.02 7.05 -4.42
CA LYS A 54 -12.44 6.68 -4.53
C LYS A 54 -12.94 6.74 -5.97
N THR A 55 -12.43 7.67 -6.76
CA THR A 55 -12.80 7.85 -8.18
C THR A 55 -11.75 7.27 -9.14
N ASP A 56 -10.85 6.42 -8.63
CA ASP A 56 -9.86 5.73 -9.46
C ASP A 56 -10.55 4.65 -10.32
N GLY A 57 -10.40 4.75 -11.64
CA GLY A 57 -10.90 3.73 -12.59
C GLY A 57 -10.26 2.35 -12.40
N LEU A 58 -9.13 2.27 -11.68
CA LEU A 58 -8.43 1.05 -11.32
C LEU A 58 -8.68 0.62 -9.86
N ARG A 59 -9.62 1.25 -9.14
CA ARG A 59 -9.92 0.95 -7.73
C ARG A 59 -10.12 -0.54 -7.43
N SER A 60 -10.78 -1.28 -8.32
CA SER A 60 -10.99 -2.73 -8.16
C SER A 60 -9.68 -3.52 -8.16
N ARG A 61 -8.69 -3.07 -8.93
CA ARG A 61 -7.34 -3.64 -8.97
C ARG A 61 -6.55 -3.30 -7.71
N SER A 62 -6.70 -2.08 -7.20
CA SER A 62 -6.12 -1.67 -5.92
C SER A 62 -6.64 -2.49 -4.75
N LEU A 63 -7.95 -2.77 -4.72
CA LEU A 63 -8.55 -3.65 -3.72
C LEU A 63 -8.06 -5.10 -3.84
N LYS A 64 -7.91 -5.64 -5.05
CA LYS A 64 -7.31 -6.96 -5.25
C LYS A 64 -5.89 -7.05 -4.73
N LEU A 65 -5.06 -6.02 -4.99
CA LEU A 65 -3.72 -5.96 -4.44
C LEU A 65 -3.75 -5.91 -2.90
N TYR A 66 -4.64 -5.11 -2.31
CA TYR A 66 -4.83 -5.08 -0.85
C TYR A 66 -5.22 -6.46 -0.27
N GLU A 67 -6.04 -7.24 -0.98
CA GLU A 67 -6.42 -8.59 -0.53
C GLU A 67 -5.30 -9.63 -0.61
N ALA A 68 -4.28 -9.40 -1.42
CA ALA A 68 -3.07 -10.22 -1.46
C ALA A 68 -2.24 -10.10 -0.17
N PHE A 69 -2.37 -9.01 0.59
CA PHE A 69 -1.70 -8.86 1.88
C PHE A 69 -2.42 -9.66 2.98
N LYS A 70 -1.66 -10.50 3.68
CA LYS A 70 -2.11 -11.35 4.79
C LYS A 70 -1.55 -10.92 6.15
N GLY A 71 -0.49 -10.12 6.16
CA GLY A 71 0.02 -9.47 7.36
C GLY A 71 -0.85 -8.29 7.84
N PRO A 72 -0.43 -7.58 8.91
CA PRO A 72 -1.10 -6.37 9.37
C PRO A 72 -1.24 -5.37 8.22
N LYS A 73 -2.48 -5.01 7.87
CA LYS A 73 -2.77 -4.12 6.75
C LYS A 73 -3.83 -3.09 7.10
N GLN A 74 -3.62 -1.86 6.68
CA GLN A 74 -4.58 -0.77 6.79
C GLN A 74 -4.93 -0.24 5.40
N LEU A 75 -6.20 0.12 5.21
CA LEU A 75 -6.70 0.76 3.99
C LEU A 75 -7.31 2.11 4.33
N VAL A 76 -6.97 3.13 3.56
CA VAL A 76 -7.62 4.43 3.55
C VAL A 76 -7.97 4.83 2.13
N GLU A 77 -9.06 5.58 1.98
CA GLU A 77 -9.49 6.07 0.68
C GLU A 77 -9.45 7.59 0.64
N HIS A 78 -8.93 8.14 -0.47
CA HIS A 78 -8.92 9.57 -0.75
C HIS A 78 -9.98 9.93 -1.79
N THR A 79 -10.38 11.19 -1.81
CA THR A 79 -11.55 11.67 -2.57
C THR A 79 -11.34 11.75 -4.10
N THR A 80 -10.11 11.53 -4.57
CA THR A 80 -9.73 11.76 -5.97
C THR A 80 -9.42 10.45 -6.71
N GLY A 81 -8.97 10.56 -7.97
CA GLY A 81 -8.71 9.42 -8.87
C GLY A 81 -7.32 8.80 -8.70
N HIS A 82 -6.75 8.26 -9.77
CA HIS A 82 -5.46 7.54 -9.78
C HIS A 82 -4.24 8.46 -9.57
N LYS A 83 -4.02 8.90 -8.32
CA LYS A 83 -2.91 9.80 -7.94
C LYS A 83 -2.66 9.73 -6.43
N PHE A 84 -1.66 10.47 -5.96
CA PHE A 84 -1.45 10.66 -4.53
C PHE A 84 -2.60 11.48 -3.90
N PRO A 85 -2.91 11.23 -2.61
CA PRO A 85 -3.84 12.05 -1.86
C PRO A 85 -3.34 13.50 -1.79
N SER A 86 -4.27 14.42 -1.67
CA SER A 86 -3.96 15.85 -1.51
C SER A 86 -3.39 16.13 -0.12
N SER A 87 -2.51 17.12 0.00
CA SER A 87 -2.04 17.63 1.30
C SER A 87 -3.17 18.15 2.20
N LYS A 88 -4.35 18.42 1.62
CA LYS A 88 -5.56 18.79 2.36
C LYS A 88 -6.22 17.62 3.10
N GLU A 89 -5.89 16.38 2.75
CA GLU A 89 -6.47 15.17 3.36
C GLU A 89 -5.72 14.78 4.64
N LYS A 90 -5.78 15.67 5.64
CA LYS A 90 -5.01 15.58 6.90
C LYS A 90 -5.22 14.26 7.66
N ASP A 91 -6.41 13.69 7.58
CA ASP A 91 -6.73 12.40 8.20
C ASP A 91 -5.87 11.25 7.64
N ILE A 92 -5.61 11.24 6.32
CA ILE A 92 -4.75 10.25 5.68
C ILE A 92 -3.31 10.42 6.14
N ALA A 93 -2.83 11.67 6.22
CA ALA A 93 -1.50 11.97 6.72
C ALA A 93 -1.32 11.53 8.19
N ALA A 94 -2.32 11.77 9.04
CA ALA A 94 -2.29 11.35 10.44
C ALA A 94 -2.27 9.82 10.59
N LYS A 95 -3.10 9.11 9.82
CA LYS A 95 -3.12 7.63 9.80
C LYS A 95 -1.82 7.04 9.28
N LEU A 96 -1.24 7.65 8.24
CA LEU A 96 0.06 7.24 7.72
C LEU A 96 1.17 7.46 8.75
N ALA A 97 1.17 8.58 9.45
CA ALA A 97 2.11 8.84 10.54
C ALA A 97 1.98 7.81 11.67
N ALA A 98 0.75 7.48 12.07
CA ALA A 98 0.49 6.45 13.07
C ALA A 98 1.00 5.07 12.61
N PHE A 99 0.78 4.70 11.35
CA PHE A 99 1.34 3.48 10.77
C PHE A 99 2.87 3.49 10.83
N CYS A 100 3.53 4.56 10.36
CA CYS A 100 4.99 4.69 10.39
C CYS A 100 5.55 4.55 11.82
N SER A 101 4.88 5.14 12.82
CA SER A 101 5.27 4.97 14.23
C SER A 101 5.07 3.55 14.75
N SER A 102 4.05 2.82 14.28
CA SER A 102 3.80 1.43 14.70
C SER A 102 4.82 0.44 14.17
N ILE A 103 5.48 0.78 13.06
CA ILE A 103 6.54 -0.02 12.44
C ILE A 103 7.93 0.59 12.70
N ALA A 104 8.06 1.55 13.61
CA ALA A 104 9.32 2.27 13.86
C ALA A 104 10.37 1.43 14.59
#